data_AF-C6HI07-F1
#
_entry.id   AF-C6HI07-F1
#
_cell.length_a   1.000
_cell.length_b   1.000
_cell.length_c   1.000
_cell.angle_alpha   90.00
_cell.angle_beta   90.00
_cell.angle_gamma   90.00
#
_symmetry.space_group_name_H-M   'P 1'
#
loop_
_entity.id
_entity.type
_entity.pdbx_description
1 polymer ?
#
loop_
_entity_poly.entity_id
_entity_poly.type
_entity_poly.pdbx_seq_one_letter_code
_entity_poly.pdbx_strand_id
1 'polypeptide(L)'
;MAAPNLGIIPTTQGVQIHFWNRNEEAHFLIRNLYHLPANHSQEDIVDHVWVAICRLYFPHTATGHNGTRWTVLWEAYRGPPHHLSEHKPNVLVVRLQPQQVVGGLRVYGRDYLWVECKPPSHDTPSGWKNLINEATERLNSAHPQRAVAVIVAIGCRMMAFWWDPTNTVVTPRMSIQAAHPQTVVWDLDPRLKSWFQGGWVDSATGRVDLSQALAVDCITEEIVNGQRMLRWRDELAEIEKLLVSIRHMGP
;
A
#
# COMPACT_ATOMS: atom_id res chain seq x y z
N MET A 1 24.54 -28.60 -10.26
CA MET A 1 24.34 -27.96 -8.94
C MET A 1 23.00 -27.25 -9.00
N ALA A 2 22.00 -27.85 -8.38
CA ALA A 2 20.59 -27.47 -8.51
C ALA A 2 20.24 -26.35 -7.52
N ALA A 3 19.50 -25.36 -8.00
CA ALA A 3 18.88 -24.33 -7.16
C ALA A 3 17.92 -25.02 -6.16
N PRO A 4 17.93 -24.64 -4.86
CA PRO A 4 17.00 -25.21 -3.91
C PRO A 4 15.57 -24.81 -4.26
N ASN A 5 14.71 -25.81 -4.40
CA ASN A 5 13.25 -25.69 -4.52
C ASN A 5 12.69 -24.80 -3.41
N LEU A 6 12.31 -23.56 -3.75
CA LEU A 6 11.43 -22.74 -2.93
C LEU A 6 10.00 -23.26 -3.18
N GLY A 7 9.55 -24.16 -2.30
CA GLY A 7 8.21 -24.73 -2.37
C GLY A 7 7.13 -23.69 -2.10
N ILE A 8 6.73 -22.95 -3.14
CA ILE A 8 5.42 -22.29 -3.26
C ILE A 8 5.05 -22.39 -4.75
N ILE A 9 3.93 -23.04 -5.06
CA ILE A 9 3.36 -23.06 -6.42
C ILE A 9 2.35 -21.91 -6.51
N PRO A 10 2.67 -20.78 -7.17
CA PRO A 10 1.69 -19.75 -7.47
C PRO A 10 0.90 -20.17 -8.70
N THR A 11 -0.17 -20.94 -8.53
CA THR A 11 -1.11 -21.20 -9.63
C THR A 11 -2.39 -20.44 -9.40
N THR A 12 -2.30 -19.12 -9.50
CA THR A 12 -3.35 -18.30 -10.08
C THR A 12 -2.75 -17.72 -11.36
N GLN A 13 -3.36 -17.99 -12.52
CA GLN A 13 -2.88 -17.45 -13.80
C GLN A 13 -2.68 -15.93 -13.69
N GLY A 14 -1.46 -15.47 -13.96
CA GLY A 14 -1.11 -14.05 -13.94
C GLY A 14 -0.45 -13.54 -12.65
N VAL A 15 -0.30 -14.36 -11.60
CA VAL A 15 0.50 -14.02 -10.41
C VAL A 15 1.89 -14.60 -10.58
N GLN A 16 2.78 -13.83 -11.21
CA GLN A 16 4.21 -14.11 -11.07
C GLN A 16 4.63 -13.62 -9.66
N ILE A 17 5.17 -14.53 -8.86
CA ILE A 17 5.77 -14.28 -7.53
C ILE A 17 6.91 -13.27 -7.74
N HIS A 18 6.71 -12.00 -7.38
CA HIS A 18 7.58 -10.90 -7.81
C HIS A 18 8.40 -10.30 -6.66
N PHE A 19 7.88 -10.22 -5.44
CA PHE A 19 8.64 -9.69 -4.29
C PHE A 19 9.92 -10.48 -3.97
N TRP A 20 10.01 -11.69 -4.49
CA TRP A 20 11.01 -12.70 -4.14
C TRP A 20 12.12 -12.80 -5.17
N ASN A 21 11.95 -12.19 -6.34
CA ASN A 21 12.98 -12.22 -7.37
C ASN A 21 14.09 -11.24 -6.98
N ARG A 22 15.23 -11.81 -6.55
CA ARG A 22 16.44 -11.08 -6.15
C ARG A 22 16.99 -10.16 -7.24
N ASN A 23 16.57 -10.33 -8.49
CA ASN A 23 16.97 -9.52 -9.62
C ASN A 23 16.09 -8.28 -9.83
N GLU A 24 14.97 -8.14 -9.10
CA GLU A 24 14.08 -6.99 -9.22
C GLU A 24 14.57 -5.81 -8.38
N GLU A 25 14.35 -4.60 -8.89
CA GLU A 25 14.64 -3.34 -8.18
C GLU A 25 13.94 -3.30 -6.82
N ALA A 26 12.68 -3.75 -6.75
CA ALA A 26 11.91 -3.77 -5.51
C ALA A 26 12.60 -4.58 -4.40
N HIS A 27 13.16 -5.75 -4.71
CA HIS A 27 13.86 -6.58 -3.74
C HIS A 27 15.09 -5.85 -3.17
N PHE A 28 15.88 -5.16 -4.02
CA PHE A 28 17.04 -4.40 -3.57
C PHE A 28 16.64 -3.22 -2.67
N LEU A 29 15.59 -2.48 -3.04
CA LEU A 29 15.13 -1.33 -2.26
C LEU A 29 14.51 -1.73 -0.92
N ILE A 30 13.71 -2.80 -0.88
CA ILE A 30 13.18 -3.36 0.38
C ILE A 30 14.34 -3.74 1.31
N ARG A 31 15.41 -4.31 0.76
CA ARG A 31 16.61 -4.64 1.54
C ARG A 31 17.33 -3.44 2.11
N ASN A 32 17.47 -2.38 1.35
CA ASN A 32 18.09 -1.16 1.88
C ASN A 32 17.23 -0.53 2.99
N LEU A 33 15.91 -0.54 2.82
CA LEU A 33 14.96 -0.04 3.81
C LEU A 33 15.03 -0.85 5.12
N TYR A 34 15.10 -2.17 5.04
CA TYR A 34 15.23 -3.05 6.23
C TYR A 34 16.47 -2.74 7.07
N HIS A 35 17.57 -2.33 6.44
CA HIS A 35 18.82 -2.01 7.14
C HIS A 35 18.84 -0.61 7.77
N LEU A 36 17.79 0.20 7.57
CA LEU A 36 17.71 1.50 8.23
C LEU A 36 17.37 1.36 9.71
N PRO A 37 17.94 2.22 10.57
CA PRO A 37 17.58 2.23 11.97
C PRO A 37 16.15 2.73 12.17
N ALA A 38 15.49 2.30 13.24
CA ALA A 38 14.10 2.70 13.53
C ALA A 38 13.93 4.21 13.71
N ASN A 39 14.98 4.96 14.08
CA ASN A 39 14.95 6.42 14.19
C ASN A 39 15.23 7.16 12.87
N HIS A 40 15.39 6.44 11.75
CA HIS A 40 15.63 7.04 10.45
C HIS A 40 14.42 7.86 9.99
N SER A 41 14.68 9.08 9.50
CA SER A 41 13.65 10.10 9.27
C SER A 41 13.54 10.61 7.82
N GLN A 42 14.29 10.06 6.85
CA GLN A 42 14.17 10.49 5.46
C GLN A 42 12.99 9.78 4.77
N GLU A 43 12.01 10.57 4.33
CA GLU A 43 10.74 10.05 3.81
C GLU A 43 10.89 9.36 2.43
N ASP A 44 11.76 9.90 1.56
CA ASP A 44 11.90 9.49 0.15
C ASP A 44 12.28 8.01 -0.04
N ILE A 45 12.87 7.35 0.97
CA ILE A 45 13.32 5.96 0.83
C ILE A 45 12.13 4.99 0.74
N VAL A 46 11.09 5.23 1.53
CA VAL A 46 9.89 4.38 1.53
C VAL A 46 9.09 4.61 0.23
N ASP A 47 9.06 5.84 -0.27
CA ASP A 47 8.47 6.17 -1.57
C ASP A 47 9.13 5.39 -2.71
N HIS A 48 10.47 5.39 -2.77
CA HIS A 48 11.20 4.66 -3.81
C HIS A 48 10.90 3.15 -3.79
N VAL A 49 10.80 2.56 -2.58
CA VAL A 49 10.39 1.16 -2.42
C VAL A 49 9.01 0.93 -3.04
N TRP A 50 8.01 1.74 -2.67
CA TRP A 50 6.65 1.57 -3.18
C TRP A 50 6.52 1.85 -4.68
N VAL A 51 7.29 2.80 -5.23
CA VAL A 51 7.37 3.02 -6.68
C VAL A 51 7.83 1.76 -7.40
N ALA A 52 8.91 1.14 -6.94
CA ALA A 52 9.44 -0.08 -7.53
C ALA A 52 8.46 -1.25 -7.40
N ILE A 53 7.82 -1.40 -6.23
CA ILE A 53 6.78 -2.41 -5.99
C ILE A 53 5.62 -2.22 -6.97
N CYS A 54 5.02 -1.03 -7.02
CA CYS A 54 3.86 -0.77 -7.87
C CYS A 54 4.16 -0.98 -9.35
N ARG A 55 5.38 -0.68 -9.82
CA ARG A 55 5.77 -0.90 -11.23
C ARG A 55 5.72 -2.37 -11.66
N LEU A 56 5.93 -3.30 -10.73
CA LEU A 56 5.83 -4.75 -11.00
C LEU A 56 4.37 -5.16 -11.28
N TYR A 57 3.43 -4.65 -10.49
CA TYR A 57 2.02 -5.05 -10.59
C TYR A 57 1.23 -4.22 -11.60
N PHE A 58 1.64 -2.97 -11.83
CA PHE A 58 0.96 -2.00 -12.69
C PHE A 58 1.88 -1.56 -13.85
N PRO A 59 2.07 -2.43 -14.86
CA PRO A 59 3.02 -2.17 -15.94
C PRO A 59 2.53 -1.04 -16.86
N HIS A 60 3.50 -0.25 -17.32
CA HIS A 60 3.26 0.82 -18.30
C HIS A 60 3.00 0.29 -19.70
N THR A 61 3.56 -0.87 -20.01
CA THR A 61 3.40 -1.56 -21.30
C THR A 61 2.23 -2.52 -21.25
N ALA A 62 1.37 -2.45 -22.26
CA ALA A 62 0.28 -3.40 -22.47
C ALA A 62 0.76 -4.65 -23.22
N THR A 63 0.14 -5.80 -22.96
CA THR A 63 0.37 -7.06 -23.69
C THR A 63 -0.20 -7.08 -25.12
N GLY A 64 -0.88 -6.00 -25.54
CA GLY A 64 -1.42 -5.83 -26.89
C GLY A 64 -1.71 -4.36 -27.22
N HIS A 65 -2.05 -4.08 -28.47
CA HIS A 65 -2.29 -2.70 -28.97
C HIS A 65 -3.38 -1.97 -28.15
N ASN A 66 -4.35 -2.73 -27.64
CA ASN A 66 -5.47 -2.26 -26.81
C ASN A 66 -5.47 -2.89 -25.40
N GLY A 67 -4.31 -3.28 -24.87
CA GLY A 67 -4.25 -3.75 -23.49
C GLY A 67 -4.22 -2.58 -22.50
N THR A 68 -4.68 -2.87 -21.28
CA THR A 68 -4.66 -1.95 -20.14
C THR A 68 -3.23 -1.47 -19.86
N ARG A 69 -3.05 -0.15 -19.71
CA ARG A 69 -1.78 0.48 -19.36
C ARG A 69 -1.92 1.28 -18.08
N TRP A 70 -0.89 1.22 -17.25
CA TRP A 70 -0.84 1.94 -16.00
C TRP A 70 0.27 2.98 -16.00
N THR A 71 0.14 3.98 -15.15
CA THR A 71 1.21 4.93 -14.85
C THR A 71 1.36 4.99 -13.35
N VAL A 72 2.57 4.74 -12.88
CA VAL A 72 2.95 4.89 -11.48
C VAL A 72 3.62 6.26 -11.36
N LEU A 73 2.89 7.22 -10.77
CA LEU A 73 3.27 8.62 -10.69
C LEU A 73 3.67 8.98 -9.26
N TRP A 74 4.78 9.70 -9.12
CA TRP A 74 5.16 10.36 -7.87
C TRP A 74 4.74 11.82 -7.97
N GLU A 75 3.69 12.21 -7.25
CA GLU A 75 3.13 13.56 -7.29
C GLU A 75 3.43 14.28 -5.97
N ALA A 76 4.19 15.37 -6.03
CA ALA A 76 4.44 16.21 -4.85
C ALA A 76 3.26 17.17 -4.63
N TYR A 77 2.87 17.40 -3.38
CA TYR A 77 1.87 18.41 -2.99
C TYR A 77 0.46 18.20 -3.55
N ARG A 78 0.08 16.96 -3.84
CA ARG A 78 -1.27 16.65 -4.29
C ARG A 78 -2.27 16.75 -3.13
N GLY A 79 -3.11 17.78 -3.14
CA GLY A 79 -4.08 18.05 -2.07
C GLY A 79 -4.30 19.56 -1.89
N PRO A 80 -4.96 20.00 -0.81
CA PRO A 80 -5.22 21.41 -0.60
C PRO A 80 -3.91 22.20 -0.45
N PRO A 81 -3.79 23.39 -1.09
CA PRO A 81 -2.54 24.16 -1.17
C PRO A 81 -2.09 24.77 0.17
N HIS A 82 -2.91 24.65 1.21
CA HIS A 82 -2.75 25.39 2.47
C HIS A 82 -1.92 24.68 3.54
N HIS A 83 -1.53 23.42 3.31
CA HIS A 83 -0.61 22.69 4.18
C HIS A 83 0.68 22.41 3.43
N LEU A 84 1.52 23.45 3.30
CA LEU A 84 2.95 23.25 3.07
C LEU A 84 3.50 22.62 4.36
N SER A 85 3.36 21.30 4.46
CA SER A 85 4.07 20.49 5.45
C SER A 85 5.55 20.86 5.39
N GLU A 86 6.21 20.97 6.55
CA GLU A 86 7.67 21.15 6.64
C GLU A 86 8.43 20.04 5.90
N HIS A 87 7.75 18.90 5.69
CA HIS A 87 8.18 17.78 4.86
C HIS A 87 7.53 17.81 3.49
N LYS A 88 8.26 17.43 2.44
CA LYS A 88 7.75 17.34 1.06
C LYS A 88 6.78 16.15 0.98
N PRO A 89 5.46 16.37 1.03
CA PRO A 89 4.52 15.27 1.09
C PRO A 89 4.34 14.75 -0.33
N ASN A 90 5.14 13.74 -0.68
CA ASN A 90 4.94 13.08 -1.94
C ASN A 90 3.87 11.99 -1.77
N VAL A 91 3.03 11.84 -2.78
CA VAL A 91 2.13 10.70 -2.91
C VAL A 91 2.51 9.89 -4.13
N LEU A 92 2.44 8.58 -3.99
CA LEU A 92 2.49 7.67 -5.13
C LEU A 92 1.07 7.36 -5.60
N VAL A 93 0.81 7.57 -6.89
CA VAL A 93 -0.49 7.36 -7.50
C VAL A 93 -0.36 6.38 -8.64
N VAL A 94 -1.17 5.32 -8.62
CA VAL A 94 -1.32 4.44 -9.77
C VAL A 94 -2.55 4.84 -10.57
N ARG A 95 -2.32 5.27 -11.80
CA ARG A 95 -3.33 5.77 -12.74
C ARG A 95 -3.49 4.82 -13.90
N LEU A 96 -4.73 4.44 -14.20
CA LEU A 96 -5.09 3.80 -15.46
C LEU A 96 -4.98 4.84 -16.58
N GLN A 97 -4.30 4.50 -17.67
CA GLN A 97 -4.24 5.38 -18.83
C GLN A 97 -5.56 5.37 -19.61
N PRO A 98 -5.98 6.54 -20.15
CA PRO A 98 -7.11 6.57 -21.07
C PRO A 98 -6.87 5.64 -22.26
N GLN A 99 -7.91 4.91 -22.66
CA GLN A 99 -7.83 4.01 -23.79
C GLN A 99 -9.11 4.07 -24.63
N GLN A 100 -8.94 4.03 -25.94
CA GLN A 100 -10.05 3.82 -26.87
C GLN A 100 -10.18 2.32 -27.14
N VAL A 101 -11.31 1.72 -26.77
CA VAL A 101 -11.62 0.33 -27.08
C VAL A 101 -12.22 0.26 -28.49
N VAL A 102 -11.88 -0.80 -29.23
CA VAL A 102 -12.47 -1.08 -30.55
C VAL A 102 -13.99 -1.21 -30.38
N GLY A 103 -14.77 -0.41 -31.09
CA GLY A 103 -16.22 -0.28 -30.89
C GLY A 103 -16.68 1.03 -30.24
N GLY A 104 -15.77 1.96 -29.93
CA GLY A 104 -16.11 3.35 -29.56
C GLY A 104 -16.25 3.61 -28.07
N LEU A 105 -16.14 2.60 -27.21
CA LEU A 105 -16.07 2.77 -25.75
C LEU A 105 -14.74 3.45 -25.37
N ARG A 106 -14.83 4.63 -24.76
CA ARG A 106 -13.68 5.35 -24.21
C ARG A 106 -13.55 5.05 -22.72
N VAL A 107 -12.42 4.45 -22.34
CA VAL A 107 -12.01 4.34 -20.95
C VAL A 107 -11.30 5.64 -20.58
N TYR A 108 -11.86 6.39 -19.63
CA TYR A 108 -11.20 7.58 -19.09
C TYR A 108 -10.13 7.17 -18.09
N GLY A 109 -8.98 7.84 -18.16
CA GLY A 109 -7.93 7.64 -17.17
C GLY A 109 -8.43 8.02 -15.77
N ARG A 110 -8.09 7.19 -14.78
CA ARG A 110 -8.46 7.42 -13.38
C ARG A 110 -7.45 6.80 -12.45
N ASP A 111 -7.39 7.34 -11.24
CA ASP A 111 -6.54 6.80 -10.18
C ASP A 111 -7.23 5.61 -9.53
N TYR A 112 -6.43 4.60 -9.21
CA TYR A 112 -6.89 3.35 -8.61
C TYR A 112 -6.24 3.05 -7.28
N LEU A 113 -4.99 3.49 -7.12
CA LEU A 113 -4.23 3.31 -5.89
C LEU A 113 -3.54 4.62 -5.54
N TRP A 114 -3.66 4.98 -4.28
CA TRP A 114 -2.99 6.03 -3.56
C TRP A 114 -2.08 5.37 -2.53
N VAL A 115 -0.80 5.66 -2.55
CA VAL A 115 0.15 5.17 -1.54
C VAL A 115 0.80 6.36 -0.86
N GLU A 116 0.70 6.38 0.46
CA GLU A 116 1.27 7.43 1.29
C GLU A 116 2.25 6.83 2.29
N CYS A 117 3.45 7.40 2.32
CA CYS A 117 4.57 6.82 3.03
C CYS A 117 5.08 7.76 4.13
N LYS A 118 5.60 7.17 5.21
CA LYS A 118 6.42 7.85 6.21
C LYS A 118 7.66 7.01 6.54
N PRO A 119 8.74 7.65 7.02
CA PRO A 119 9.97 6.95 7.35
C PRO A 119 9.82 6.13 8.65
N PRO A 120 10.71 5.16 8.92
CA PRO A 120 10.64 4.28 10.09
C PRO A 120 10.43 4.99 11.43
N SER A 121 10.96 6.21 11.59
CA SER A 121 10.81 7.01 12.83
C SER A 121 9.37 7.33 13.21
N HIS A 122 8.42 7.18 12.29
CA HIS A 122 7.00 7.41 12.52
C HIS A 122 6.23 6.15 12.91
N ASP A 123 6.88 4.97 13.04
CA ASP A 123 6.21 3.70 13.36
C ASP A 123 5.79 3.67 14.84
N THR A 124 4.78 4.48 15.13
CA THR A 124 4.20 4.75 16.44
C THR A 124 2.70 4.99 16.26
N PRO A 125 1.85 4.78 17.27
CA PRO A 125 0.42 5.01 17.10
C PRO A 125 0.04 6.41 16.65
N SER A 126 0.76 7.43 17.13
CA SER A 126 0.57 8.82 16.67
C SER A 126 1.03 9.02 15.23
N GLY A 127 2.11 8.40 14.80
CA GLY A 127 2.61 8.50 13.43
C GLY A 127 1.66 7.86 12.43
N TRP A 128 1.12 6.67 12.72
CA TRP A 128 0.09 6.03 11.92
C TRP A 128 -1.19 6.88 11.84
N LYS A 129 -1.66 7.40 12.97
CA LYS A 129 -2.80 8.32 13.02
C LYS A 129 -2.56 9.58 12.20
N ASN A 130 -1.38 10.18 12.26
CA ASN A 130 -1.06 11.37 11.50
C ASN A 130 -1.00 11.09 10.00
N LEU A 131 -0.32 10.00 9.58
CA LEU A 131 -0.26 9.58 8.19
C LEU A 131 -1.66 9.33 7.60
N ILE A 132 -2.52 8.61 8.31
CA ILE A 132 -3.89 8.34 7.84
C ILE A 132 -4.69 9.64 7.73
N ASN A 133 -4.58 10.54 8.70
CA ASN A 133 -5.28 11.82 8.64
C ASN A 133 -4.81 12.68 7.46
N GLU A 134 -3.49 12.83 7.29
CA GLU A 134 -2.89 13.53 6.14
C GLU A 134 -3.39 12.95 4.82
N ALA A 135 -3.43 11.61 4.71
CA ALA A 135 -3.94 10.93 3.53
C ALA A 135 -5.41 11.26 3.28
N THR A 136 -6.28 11.16 4.30
CA THR A 136 -7.71 11.45 4.14
C THR A 136 -7.99 12.91 3.77
N GLU A 137 -7.20 13.86 4.27
CA GLU A 137 -7.33 15.28 3.90
C GLU A 137 -6.98 15.51 2.42
N ARG A 138 -5.89 14.89 1.94
CA ARG A 138 -5.48 14.98 0.53
C ARG A 138 -6.44 14.23 -0.39
N LEU A 139 -6.88 13.04 -0.01
CA LEU A 139 -7.87 12.24 -0.73
C LEU A 139 -9.21 12.99 -0.85
N ASN A 140 -9.65 13.69 0.20
CA ASN A 140 -10.85 14.50 0.15
C ASN A 140 -10.77 15.61 -0.92
N SER A 141 -9.60 16.22 -1.09
CA SER A 141 -9.38 17.24 -2.12
C SER A 141 -9.21 16.63 -3.52
N ALA A 142 -8.42 15.56 -3.65
CA ALA A 142 -8.07 14.96 -4.94
C ALA A 142 -9.19 14.07 -5.50
N HIS A 143 -9.99 13.44 -4.63
CA HIS A 143 -11.02 12.47 -4.95
C HIS A 143 -12.31 12.73 -4.16
N PRO A 144 -12.98 13.88 -4.34
CA PRO A 144 -14.18 14.24 -3.57
C PRO A 144 -15.42 13.41 -3.92
N GLN A 145 -15.40 12.66 -5.01
CA GLN A 145 -16.56 11.94 -5.55
C GLN A 145 -16.23 10.52 -6.03
N ARG A 146 -14.98 10.05 -5.83
CA ARG A 146 -14.52 8.78 -6.37
C ARG A 146 -13.79 7.97 -5.32
N ALA A 147 -14.09 6.68 -5.30
CA ALA A 147 -13.38 5.73 -4.45
C ALA A 147 -12.00 5.39 -5.03
N VAL A 148 -10.99 5.24 -4.17
CA VAL A 148 -9.59 4.96 -4.52
C VAL A 148 -8.94 4.07 -3.44
N ALA A 149 -8.09 3.13 -3.85
CA ALA A 149 -7.44 2.21 -2.92
C ALA A 149 -6.38 3.01 -2.20
N VAL A 150 -6.24 2.81 -0.90
CA VAL A 150 -5.26 3.55 -0.11
C VAL A 150 -4.33 2.56 0.54
N ILE A 151 -3.04 2.72 0.32
CA ILE A 151 -2.01 2.09 1.15
C ILE A 151 -1.36 3.20 1.95
N VAL A 152 -1.25 2.97 3.25
CA VAL A 152 -0.39 3.77 4.12
C VAL A 152 0.77 2.90 4.56
N ALA A 153 1.99 3.41 4.45
CA ALA A 153 3.19 2.67 4.76
C ALA A 153 4.12 3.48 5.68
N ILE A 154 4.65 2.82 6.71
CA ILE A 154 5.67 3.40 7.58
C ILE A 154 6.84 2.42 7.67
N GLY A 155 8.01 2.85 7.18
CA GLY A 155 9.17 1.95 7.07
C GLY A 155 8.80 0.67 6.32
N CYS A 156 9.12 -0.49 6.90
CA CYS A 156 8.78 -1.80 6.34
C CYS A 156 7.36 -2.28 6.69
N ARG A 157 6.44 -1.44 7.16
CA ARG A 157 5.08 -1.85 7.51
C ARG A 157 4.05 -1.13 6.68
N MET A 158 2.93 -1.79 6.39
CA MET A 158 1.85 -1.21 5.61
C MET A 158 0.46 -1.66 6.08
N MET A 159 -0.53 -0.82 5.81
CA MET A 159 -1.94 -1.16 5.91
C MET A 159 -2.66 -0.65 4.67
N ALA A 160 -3.71 -1.37 4.27
CA ALA A 160 -4.56 -0.98 3.15
C ALA A 160 -5.96 -0.55 3.61
N PHE A 161 -6.57 0.33 2.84
CA PHE A 161 -7.89 0.87 3.10
C PHE A 161 -8.60 1.18 1.78
N TRP A 162 -9.90 1.41 1.88
CA TRP A 162 -10.67 2.07 0.82
C TRP A 162 -11.01 3.48 1.21
N TRP A 163 -10.74 4.42 0.32
CA TRP A 163 -11.39 5.72 0.37
C TRP A 163 -12.71 5.63 -0.38
N ASP A 164 -13.84 5.93 0.28
CA ASP A 164 -15.15 6.09 -0.36
C ASP A 164 -15.79 7.40 0.10
N PRO A 165 -15.68 8.48 -0.70
CA PRO A 165 -16.19 9.79 -0.31
C PRO A 165 -17.71 9.87 -0.34
N THR A 166 -18.39 8.90 -0.95
CA THR A 166 -19.85 8.89 -1.13
C THR A 166 -20.58 8.14 -0.04
N ASN A 167 -19.87 7.24 0.66
CA ASN A 167 -20.42 6.47 1.75
C ASN A 167 -19.78 6.88 3.08
N THR A 168 -20.48 7.65 3.89
CA THR A 168 -20.03 8.04 5.24
C THR A 168 -20.59 7.13 6.34
N VAL A 169 -21.40 6.13 6.00
CA VAL A 169 -21.98 5.21 6.98
C VAL A 169 -20.92 4.16 7.31
N VAL A 170 -20.40 4.19 8.54
CA VAL A 170 -19.55 3.13 9.12
C VAL A 170 -19.92 2.98 10.58
N THR A 171 -20.32 1.77 10.96
CA THR A 171 -20.50 1.39 12.35
C THR A 171 -19.93 -0.02 12.53
N PRO A 172 -18.91 -0.22 13.39
CA PRO A 172 -18.24 0.77 14.23
C PRO A 172 -17.28 1.69 13.44
N ARG A 173 -17.13 2.95 13.88
CA ARG A 173 -16.17 3.90 13.29
C ARG A 173 -14.74 3.43 13.57
N MET A 174 -13.88 3.50 12.56
CA MET A 174 -12.49 3.10 12.74
C MET A 174 -11.74 4.06 13.68
N SER A 175 -10.86 3.51 14.53
CA SER A 175 -10.10 4.29 15.49
C SER A 175 -8.72 3.71 15.80
N ILE A 176 -7.77 4.57 16.18
CA ILE A 176 -6.44 4.18 16.67
C ILE A 176 -6.31 4.57 18.14
N GLN A 177 -5.79 3.65 18.96
CA GLN A 177 -5.48 3.94 20.36
C GLN A 177 -4.06 4.49 20.50
N ALA A 178 -3.86 5.47 21.38
CA ALA A 178 -2.53 5.89 21.80
C ALA A 178 -1.74 4.73 22.44
N ALA A 179 -0.40 4.80 22.40
CA ALA A 179 0.48 3.76 22.94
C ALA A 179 0.24 3.44 24.43
N HIS A 180 -0.32 4.38 25.19
CA HIS A 180 -0.72 4.14 26.57
C HIS A 180 -2.18 3.68 26.66
N PRO A 181 -2.45 2.56 27.36
CA PRO A 181 -3.72 1.83 27.29
C PRO A 181 -4.93 2.57 27.88
N GLN A 182 -4.76 3.79 28.41
CA GLN A 182 -5.81 4.50 29.15
C GLN A 182 -6.09 5.95 28.69
N THR A 183 -5.40 6.51 27.71
CA THR A 183 -5.42 7.98 27.60
C THR A 183 -6.02 8.61 26.35
N VAL A 184 -5.99 8.02 25.15
CA VAL A 184 -6.69 8.64 23.99
C VAL A 184 -7.07 7.60 22.94
N VAL A 185 -8.29 7.72 22.40
CA VAL A 185 -8.75 7.04 21.18
C VAL A 185 -8.96 8.11 20.12
N TRP A 186 -8.33 7.95 18.96
CA TRP A 186 -8.48 8.85 17.82
C TRP A 186 -9.38 8.19 16.78
N ASP A 187 -10.54 8.78 16.57
CA ASP A 187 -11.42 8.42 15.48
C ASP A 187 -10.80 8.79 14.12
N LEU A 188 -10.92 7.89 13.15
CA LEU A 188 -10.50 8.12 11.77
C LEU A 188 -11.66 8.68 10.92
N ASP A 189 -11.36 9.18 9.73
CA ASP A 189 -12.38 9.68 8.80
C ASP A 189 -13.38 8.55 8.43
N PRO A 190 -14.70 8.77 8.55
CA PRO A 190 -15.71 7.73 8.26
C PRO A 190 -15.79 7.31 6.77
N ARG A 191 -15.16 8.06 5.87
CA ARG A 191 -15.04 7.70 4.45
C ARG A 191 -13.92 6.70 4.19
N LEU A 192 -12.99 6.58 5.14
CA LEU A 192 -12.01 5.50 5.12
C LEU A 192 -12.73 4.21 5.55
N LYS A 193 -12.52 3.12 4.82
CA LYS A 193 -13.05 1.79 5.11
C LYS A 193 -11.91 0.79 5.21
N SER A 194 -12.10 -0.24 6.05
CA SER A 194 -11.15 -1.35 6.09
C SER A 194 -11.07 -2.04 4.72
N TRP A 195 -9.87 -2.52 4.38
CA TRP A 195 -9.74 -3.46 3.28
C TRP A 195 -10.41 -4.79 3.65
N PHE A 196 -11.22 -5.37 2.76
CA PHE A 196 -12.01 -6.58 3.03
C PHE A 196 -11.20 -7.79 3.51
N GLN A 197 -9.89 -7.82 3.24
CA GLN A 197 -8.95 -8.88 3.65
C GLN A 197 -7.97 -8.43 4.75
N GLY A 198 -8.08 -7.19 5.25
CA GLY A 198 -7.15 -6.65 6.24
C GLY A 198 -7.45 -7.14 7.66
N GLY A 199 -6.50 -7.86 8.27
CA GLY A 199 -6.60 -8.34 9.66
C GLY A 199 -6.37 -7.24 10.72
N TRP A 200 -5.98 -6.03 10.32
CA TRP A 200 -5.65 -4.93 11.22
C TRP A 200 -6.84 -4.10 11.70
N VAL A 201 -8.08 -4.39 11.30
CA VAL A 201 -9.27 -3.71 11.83
C VAL A 201 -10.19 -4.72 12.50
N ASP A 202 -10.39 -4.56 13.81
CA ASP A 202 -11.37 -5.33 14.55
C ASP A 202 -12.78 -4.97 14.07
N SER A 203 -13.50 -5.95 13.53
CA SER A 203 -14.83 -5.70 12.93
C SER A 203 -15.92 -5.36 13.94
N ALA A 204 -15.74 -5.73 15.22
CA ALA A 204 -16.73 -5.50 16.27
C ALA A 204 -16.59 -4.11 16.90
N THR A 205 -15.36 -3.62 17.04
CA THR A 205 -15.02 -2.36 17.71
C THR A 205 -14.57 -1.26 16.76
N GLY A 206 -14.16 -1.59 15.53
CA GLY A 206 -13.56 -0.67 14.56
C GLY A 206 -12.10 -0.32 14.92
N ARG A 207 -11.55 -0.91 15.98
CA ARG A 207 -10.20 -0.55 16.43
C ARG A 207 -9.16 -1.09 15.45
N VAL A 208 -8.23 -0.22 15.06
CA VAL A 208 -7.08 -0.59 14.24
C VAL A 208 -5.99 -1.17 15.15
N ASP A 209 -5.63 -2.43 14.93
CA ASP A 209 -4.49 -3.09 15.57
C ASP A 209 -3.23 -2.91 14.71
N LEU A 210 -2.39 -1.96 15.12
CA LEU A 210 -1.15 -1.63 14.43
C LEU A 210 -0.13 -2.79 14.45
N SER A 211 -0.28 -3.74 15.38
CA SER A 211 0.59 -4.93 15.41
C SER A 211 0.33 -5.88 14.23
N GLN A 212 -0.83 -5.76 13.58
CA GLN A 212 -1.25 -6.54 12.41
C GLN A 212 -0.93 -5.83 11.08
N ALA A 213 -0.25 -4.68 11.08
CA ALA A 213 0.22 -4.04 9.85
C ALA A 213 1.20 -4.96 9.12
N LEU A 214 0.99 -5.21 7.83
CA LEU A 214 1.76 -6.18 7.06
C LEU A 214 3.21 -5.73 6.89
N ALA A 215 4.14 -6.66 7.05
CA ALA A 215 5.56 -6.49 6.88
C ALA A 215 5.96 -6.63 5.41
N VAL A 216 6.58 -5.58 4.89
CA VAL A 216 7.30 -5.54 3.62
C VAL A 216 8.76 -5.92 3.88
N ASP A 217 9.03 -7.20 4.12
CA ASP A 217 10.36 -7.72 4.45
C ASP A 217 10.62 -9.06 3.74
N CYS A 218 11.48 -9.02 2.73
CA CYS A 218 11.87 -10.18 1.94
C CYS A 218 13.24 -10.77 2.34
N ILE A 219 13.78 -10.44 3.52
CA ILE A 219 15.15 -10.80 3.94
C ILE A 219 15.17 -11.60 5.24
N THR A 220 14.26 -11.33 6.18
CA THR A 220 14.25 -12.04 7.46
C THR A 220 13.90 -13.52 7.24
N GLU A 221 14.86 -14.39 7.50
CA GLU A 221 14.70 -15.85 7.44
C GLU A 221 14.45 -16.44 8.84
N GLU A 222 13.67 -17.51 8.88
CA GLU A 222 13.44 -18.37 10.05
C GLU A 222 13.63 -19.84 9.66
N ILE A 223 13.81 -20.72 10.65
CA ILE A 223 13.89 -22.16 10.43
C ILE A 223 12.53 -22.77 10.75
N VAL A 224 11.85 -23.30 9.73
CA VAL A 224 10.58 -24.02 9.87
C VAL A 224 10.82 -25.45 9.40
N ASN A 225 10.56 -26.43 10.28
CA ASN A 225 10.76 -27.86 9.98
C ASN A 225 12.16 -28.19 9.40
N GLY A 226 13.21 -27.52 9.90
CA GLY A 226 14.59 -27.72 9.45
C GLY A 226 14.96 -27.05 8.13
N GLN A 227 14.05 -26.29 7.51
CA GLN A 227 14.30 -25.52 6.29
C GLN A 227 14.35 -24.03 6.59
N ARG A 228 15.27 -23.31 5.94
CA ARG A 228 15.28 -21.84 5.99
C ARG A 228 14.15 -21.32 5.09
N MET A 229 13.25 -20.56 5.69
CA MET A 229 12.11 -19.96 5.03
C MET A 229 12.04 -18.48 5.38
N LEU A 230 11.40 -17.68 4.53
CA LEU A 230 11.16 -16.28 4.86
C LEU A 230 10.08 -16.18 5.94
N ARG A 231 10.37 -15.39 6.97
CA ARG A 231 9.53 -15.22 8.15
C ARG A 231 8.18 -14.60 7.77
N TRP A 232 8.21 -13.59 6.91
CA TRP A 232 7.03 -12.82 6.52
C TRP A 232 6.44 -13.27 5.18
N ARG A 233 6.59 -14.56 4.83
CA ARG A 233 6.13 -15.12 3.54
C ARG A 233 4.64 -14.96 3.29
N ASP A 234 3.83 -15.15 4.32
CA ASP A 234 2.38 -15.09 4.20
C ASP A 234 1.91 -13.64 4.05
N GLU A 235 2.50 -12.71 4.81
CA GLU A 235 2.18 -11.27 4.71
C GLU A 235 2.58 -10.68 3.35
N LEU A 236 3.74 -11.05 2.82
CA LEU A 236 4.15 -10.65 1.48
C LEU A 236 3.22 -11.24 0.39
N ALA A 237 2.75 -12.49 0.55
CA ALA A 237 1.76 -13.07 -0.36
C ALA A 237 0.40 -12.32 -0.30
N GLU A 238 -0.02 -11.87 0.87
CA GLU A 238 -1.22 -11.02 1.03
C GLU A 238 -1.04 -9.66 0.34
N ILE A 239 0.14 -9.04 0.42
CA ILE A 239 0.45 -7.81 -0.33
C ILE A 239 0.37 -8.05 -1.85
N GLU A 240 0.87 -9.18 -2.37
CA GLU A 240 0.72 -9.52 -3.79
C GLU A 240 -0.75 -9.63 -4.20
N LYS A 241 -1.53 -10.41 -3.43
CA LYS A 241 -2.96 -10.60 -3.68
C LYS A 241 -3.71 -9.27 -3.64
N LEU A 242 -3.36 -8.38 -2.71
CA LEU A 242 -3.90 -7.03 -2.61
C LEU A 242 -3.65 -6.23 -3.90
N LEU A 243 -2.39 -6.12 -4.32
CA LEU A 243 -2.00 -5.33 -5.50
C LEU A 243 -2.60 -5.89 -6.80
N VAL A 244 -2.62 -7.22 -6.93
CA VAL A 244 -3.28 -7.92 -8.04
C VAL A 244 -4.79 -7.66 -8.01
N SER A 245 -5.44 -7.72 -6.85
CA SER A 245 -6.88 -7.43 -6.74
C SER A 245 -7.19 -5.99 -7.14
N ILE A 246 -6.38 -5.02 -6.69
CA ILE A 246 -6.48 -3.60 -7.08
C ILE A 246 -6.40 -3.44 -8.60
N ARG A 247 -5.44 -4.11 -9.23
CA ARG A 247 -5.32 -4.11 -10.68
C ARG A 247 -6.56 -4.67 -11.39
N HIS A 248 -7.16 -5.74 -10.86
CA HIS A 248 -8.37 -6.36 -11.43
C HIS A 248 -9.66 -5.59 -11.12
N MET A 249 -9.62 -4.60 -10.22
CA MET A 249 -10.67 -3.59 -10.11
C MET A 249 -10.57 -2.52 -11.21
N GLY A 250 -9.40 -2.43 -11.87
CA GLY A 250 -9.24 -1.92 -13.24
C GLY A 250 -10.35 -2.43 -14.16
N PRO A 251 -10.85 -1.61 -15.11
CA PRO A 251 -12.12 -1.83 -15.81
C PRO A 251 -12.37 -3.25 -16.31
#